data_AF-A0A2E8MCF0-F1
#
_entry.id   AF-A0A2E8MCF0-F1
#
_cell.length_a   1.000
_cell.length_b   1.000
_cell.length_c   1.000
_cell.angle_alpha   90.00
_cell.angle_beta   90.00
_cell.angle_gamma   90.00
#
_symmetry.space_group_name_H-M   'P 1'
#
loop_
_entity.id
_entity.type
_entity.pdbx_description
1 polymer ?
#
loop_
_entity_poly.entity_id
_entity_poly.type
_entity_poly.pdbx_seq_one_letter_code
_entity_poly.pdbx_strand_id
1 'polypeptide(L)'
;MKQDQFSQLSPEEQEWLESYLDGELSPEDFEAMQDKMVESAEYRKIMRRYLSVDHSLEMLEGESPLEAVPEEKVVTKFPSSVRLAVAAAVA
;
A
#
# COMPACT_ATOMS: atom_id res chain seq x y z
N MET A 1 13.74 21.36 -2.80
CA MET A 1 13.38 20.09 -2.11
C MET A 1 11.89 20.15 -1.83
N LYS A 2 11.10 19.19 -2.33
CA LYS A 2 9.66 19.13 -2.01
C LYS A 2 9.57 18.86 -0.51
N GLN A 3 8.79 19.65 0.21
CA GLN A 3 8.53 19.48 1.63
C GLN A 3 8.22 18.01 1.94
N ASP A 4 8.80 17.48 3.00
CA ASP A 4 8.60 16.10 3.40
C ASP A 4 7.12 15.92 3.75
N GLN A 5 6.38 15.21 2.89
CA GLN A 5 4.95 14.97 3.11
C GLN A 5 4.74 14.15 4.40
N PHE A 6 5.78 13.48 4.87
CA PHE A 6 5.79 12.77 6.14
C PHE A 6 5.67 13.71 7.34
N SER A 7 6.28 14.90 7.27
CA SER A 7 6.15 15.93 8.31
C SER A 7 4.76 16.56 8.41
N GLN A 8 3.82 16.19 7.52
CA GLN A 8 2.43 16.61 7.58
C GLN A 8 1.56 15.68 8.44
N LEU A 9 2.08 14.50 8.79
CA LEU A 9 1.42 13.54 9.65
C LEU A 9 1.56 13.95 11.11
N SER A 10 0.56 13.60 11.93
CA SER A 10 0.71 13.67 13.38
C SER A 10 1.79 12.69 13.87
N PRO A 11 2.36 12.87 15.07
CA PRO A 11 3.33 11.93 15.63
C PRO A 11 2.77 10.50 15.74
N GLU A 12 1.50 10.37 16.15
CA GLU A 12 0.78 9.10 16.23
C GLU A 12 0.64 8.43 14.84
N GLU A 13 0.29 9.20 13.82
CA GLU A 13 0.21 8.72 12.44
C GLU A 13 1.56 8.26 11.89
N GLN A 14 2.66 8.91 12.31
CA GLN A 14 4.01 8.50 11.93
C GLN A 14 4.40 7.19 12.63
N GLU A 15 4.12 7.08 13.93
CA GLU A 15 4.38 5.86 14.72
C GLU A 15 3.62 4.67 14.14
N TRP A 16 2.35 4.84 13.76
CA TRP A 16 1.59 3.78 13.10
C TRP A 16 2.23 3.30 11.79
N LEU A 17 2.76 4.22 10.98
CA LEU A 17 3.43 3.86 9.71
C LEU A 17 4.73 3.11 9.95
N GLU A 18 5.53 3.55 10.91
CA GLU A 18 6.79 2.88 11.29
C GLU A 18 6.50 1.48 11.82
N SER A 19 5.62 1.35 12.82
CA SER A 19 5.23 0.05 13.38
C SER A 19 4.56 -0.87 12.35
N TYR A 20 3.86 -0.33 11.36
CA TYR A 20 3.30 -1.14 10.27
C TYR A 20 4.39 -1.77 9.41
N LEU A 21 5.44 -1.01 9.07
CA LEU A 21 6.57 -1.52 8.28
C LEU A 21 7.38 -2.56 9.05
N ASP A 22 7.60 -2.32 10.34
CA ASP A 22 8.32 -3.27 11.20
C ASP A 22 7.49 -4.53 11.53
N GLY A 23 6.20 -4.53 11.18
CA GLY A 23 5.26 -5.62 11.48
C GLY A 23 4.87 -5.70 12.96
N GLU A 24 5.12 -4.64 13.72
CA GLU A 24 4.87 -4.54 15.16
C GLU A 24 3.58 -3.79 15.52
N LEU A 25 2.84 -3.32 14.52
CA LEU A 25 1.60 -2.59 14.74
C LEU A 25 0.54 -3.47 15.43
N SER A 26 -0.04 -2.95 16.51
CA SER A 26 -1.09 -3.66 17.24
C SER A 26 -2.38 -3.76 16.41
N PRO A 27 -3.26 -4.75 16.66
CA PRO A 27 -4.53 -4.84 15.95
C PRO A 27 -5.45 -3.61 16.13
N GLU A 28 -5.43 -3.01 17.32
CA GLU A 28 -6.23 -1.82 17.64
C GLU A 28 -5.73 -0.60 16.84
N ASP A 29 -4.41 -0.40 16.82
CA ASP A 29 -3.79 0.67 16.02
C ASP A 29 -3.96 0.42 14.52
N PHE A 30 -3.96 -0.84 14.09
CA PHE A 30 -4.22 -1.20 12.70
C PHE A 30 -5.66 -0.87 12.28
N GLU A 31 -6.65 -1.09 13.15
CA GLU A 31 -8.04 -0.67 12.91
C GLU A 31 -8.14 0.86 12.84
N ALA A 32 -7.56 1.58 13.81
CA ALA A 32 -7.55 3.04 13.82
C ALA A 32 -6.86 3.64 12.58
N MET A 33 -5.74 3.05 12.16
CA MET A 33 -5.05 3.42 10.93
C MET A 33 -5.91 3.18 9.68
N GLN A 34 -6.65 2.07 9.62
CA GLN A 34 -7.56 1.78 8.50
C GLN A 34 -8.72 2.78 8.43
N ASP A 35 -9.33 3.12 9.57
CA ASP A 35 -10.37 4.15 9.64
C ASP A 35 -9.82 5.49 9.16
N LYS A 36 -8.60 5.84 9.58
CA LYS A 36 -7.92 7.05 9.11
C LYS A 36 -7.69 7.06 7.60
N MET A 37 -7.39 5.91 7.01
CA MET A 37 -7.30 5.77 5.55
C MET A 37 -8.66 5.97 4.86
N VAL A 38 -9.78 5.59 5.47
CA VAL A 38 -11.10 5.87 4.90
C VAL A 38 -11.37 7.37 4.91
N GLU A 39 -11.09 8.03 6.02
CA GLU A 39 -11.39 9.44 6.28
C GLU A 39 -10.48 10.42 5.51
N SER A 40 -9.19 10.13 5.41
CA SER A 40 -8.19 11.07 4.88
C SER A 40 -7.58 10.60 3.56
N ALA A 41 -7.90 11.34 2.49
CA ALA A 41 -7.29 11.13 1.17
C ALA A 41 -5.78 11.44 1.16
N GLU A 42 -5.34 12.44 1.93
CA GLU A 42 -3.92 12.79 2.04
C GLU A 42 -3.15 11.70 2.80
N TYR A 43 -3.70 11.19 3.90
CA TYR A 43 -3.08 10.07 4.64
C TYR A 43 -2.87 8.86 3.73
N ARG A 44 -3.91 8.45 2.98
CA ARG A 44 -3.80 7.36 1.98
C ARG A 44 -2.72 7.60 0.93
N LYS A 45 -2.55 8.84 0.49
CA LYS A 45 -1.56 9.20 -0.53
C LYS A 45 -0.15 9.13 0.03
N ILE A 46 0.06 9.56 1.27
CA ILE A 46 1.34 9.45 1.98
C ILE A 46 1.67 7.97 2.18
N MET A 47 0.74 7.18 2.73
CA MET A 47 0.90 5.74 2.94
C MET A 47 1.28 4.98 1.65
N ARG A 48 0.55 5.18 0.55
CA ARG A 48 0.90 4.57 -0.74
C ARG A 48 2.30 4.92 -1.22
N ARG A 49 2.74 6.15 -1.00
CA ARG A 49 4.08 6.58 -1.40
C ARG A 49 5.14 5.93 -0.52
N TYR A 50 4.88 5.80 0.77
CA TYR A 50 5.80 5.19 1.72
C TYR A 50 6.00 3.71 1.41
N LEU A 51 4.92 2.94 1.24
CA LEU A 51 4.97 1.53 0.84
C LEU A 51 5.64 1.31 -0.52
N SER A 52 5.47 2.25 -1.46
CA SER A 52 6.17 2.16 -2.74
C SER A 52 7.68 2.37 -2.61
N VAL A 53 8.13 3.22 -1.69
CA VAL A 53 9.56 3.44 -1.42
C VAL A 53 10.13 2.24 -0.70
N ASP A 54 9.46 1.78 0.35
CA ASP A 54 9.83 0.60 1.12
C ASP A 54 10.01 -0.64 0.24
N HIS A 55 9.01 -0.96 -0.59
CA HIS A 55 9.11 -2.03 -1.57
C HIS A 55 10.28 -1.84 -2.56
N SER A 56 10.57 -0.59 -2.97
CA SER A 56 11.72 -0.33 -3.85
C SER A 56 13.05 -0.56 -3.14
N LEU A 57 13.12 -0.30 -1.83
CA LEU A 57 14.31 -0.55 -1.01
C LEU A 57 14.51 -2.05 -0.79
N GLU A 58 13.46 -2.80 -0.45
CA GLU A 58 13.52 -4.26 -0.33
C GLU A 58 14.06 -4.91 -1.63
N MET A 59 13.61 -4.43 -2.79
CA MET A 59 14.08 -4.93 -4.09
C MET A 59 15.56 -4.62 -4.35
N LEU A 60 16.06 -3.46 -3.87
CA LEU A 60 17.48 -3.10 -3.98
C LEU A 60 18.35 -3.90 -3.00
N GLU A 61 17.84 -4.22 -1.82
CA GLU A 61 18.51 -5.08 -0.84
C GLU A 61 18.54 -6.55 -1.30
N GLY A 62 17.55 -6.96 -2.10
CA GLY A 62 17.50 -8.27 -2.77
C GLY A 62 18.48 -8.44 -3.93
N GLU A 63 19.01 -7.35 -4.50
CA GLU A 63 20.02 -7.38 -5.57
C GLU A 63 21.45 -7.52 -5.01
N SER A 64 21.70 -8.64 -4.32
CA SER A 64 23.04 -9.22 -4.32
C SER A 64 23.37 -9.69 -5.74
N PRO A 65 24.47 -9.25 -6.38
CA PRO A 65 24.75 -9.56 -7.77
C PRO A 65 25.20 -11.02 -7.95
N LEU A 66 24.29 -11.99 -7.88
CA LEU A 66 24.53 -13.34 -8.38
C LEU A 66 23.25 -13.95 -8.97
N GLU A 67 23.38 -14.26 -10.27
CA GLU A 67 22.56 -15.17 -11.08
C GLU A 67 21.23 -14.63 -11.64
N ALA A 68 21.36 -13.92 -12.77
CA ALA A 68 20.31 -13.84 -13.77
C ALA A 68 19.99 -15.25 -14.31
N VAL A 69 18.93 -15.87 -13.79
CA VAL A 69 18.21 -16.96 -14.46
C VAL A 69 17.08 -16.31 -15.26
N PRO A 70 16.97 -16.54 -16.59
CA PRO A 70 15.95 -15.89 -17.39
C PRO A 70 14.59 -16.54 -17.10
N GLU A 71 13.78 -15.93 -16.24
CA GLU A 71 12.39 -16.35 -16.10
C GLU A 71 11.54 -15.88 -17.29
N GLU A 72 11.04 -16.86 -18.02
CA GLU A 72 10.17 -16.73 -19.17
C GLU A 72 8.86 -16.04 -18.77
N LYS A 73 8.61 -14.83 -19.32
CA LYS A 73 7.39 -14.06 -19.08
C LYS A 73 6.15 -14.82 -19.55
N VAL A 74 5.38 -15.38 -18.63
CA VAL A 74 3.96 -15.67 -18.90
C VAL A 74 3.12 -14.52 -18.35
N VAL A 75 2.85 -13.55 -19.23
CA VAL A 75 1.85 -12.51 -18.99
C VAL A 75 0.47 -13.17 -19.02
N THR A 76 -0.05 -13.58 -17.87
CA THR A 76 -1.49 -13.88 -17.74
C THR A 76 -2.24 -12.57 -17.54
N LYS A 77 -2.71 -12.02 -18.66
CA LYS A 77 -3.66 -10.91 -18.73
C LYS A 77 -4.88 -11.23 -17.86
N PHE A 78 -5.14 -10.45 -16.80
CA PHE A 78 -6.32 -10.60 -15.96
C PHE A 78 -7.61 -10.43 -16.79
N PRO A 79 -8.55 -11.39 -16.77
CA PRO A 79 -9.85 -11.18 -17.39
C PRO A 79 -10.70 -10.24 -16.52
N SER A 80 -10.95 -9.03 -17.06
CA SER A 80 -11.95 -8.08 -16.56
C SER A 80 -13.29 -8.80 -16.36
N SER A 81 -13.70 -8.95 -15.11
CA SER A 81 -14.90 -9.70 -14.75
C SER A 81 -16.03 -8.75 -14.34
N VAL A 82 -16.96 -8.66 -15.29
CA VAL A 82 -18.43 -8.61 -15.15
C VAL A 82 -19.09 -7.29 -14.74
N ARG A 83 -19.86 -6.75 -15.69
CA ARG A 83 -20.85 -5.68 -15.49
C ARG A 83 -22.01 -6.20 -14.63
N LEU A 84 -22.30 -5.47 -13.56
CA LEU A 84 -23.46 -5.65 -12.69
C LEU A 84 -24.75 -5.33 -13.47
N ALA A 85 -25.67 -6.29 -13.61
CA ALA A 85 -27.03 -6.03 -14.10
C ALA A 85 -28.01 -6.18 -12.94
N VAL A 86 -28.58 -5.05 -12.50
CA VAL A 86 -29.70 -5.00 -11.55
C VAL A 86 -30.97 -5.34 -12.31
N ALA A 87 -31.62 -6.45 -11.97
CA ALA A 87 -32.99 -6.73 -12.37
C ALA A 87 -33.94 -6.27 -11.25
N ALA A 88 -34.57 -5.12 -11.45
CA ALA A 88 -35.70 -4.68 -10.66
C ALA A 88 -36.95 -5.47 -11.09
N ALA A 89 -37.50 -6.27 -10.19
CA ALA A 89 -38.87 -6.77 -10.32
C ALA A 89 -39.79 -5.82 -9.55
N VAL A 90 -40.55 -5.02 -10.28
CA VAL A 90 -41.66 -4.21 -9.77
C VAL A 90 -42.94 -4.74 -10.40
N ALA A 91 -43.90 -5.04 -9.51
CA ALA A 91 -45.35 -5.22 -9.68
C ALA A 91 -45.83 -6.41 -10.53
#